data_AF-A0A917QYA8-F1
#
_entry.id   AF-A0A917QYA8-F1
#
_cell.length_a   1.000
_cell.length_b   1.000
_cell.length_c   1.000
_cell.angle_alpha   90.00
_cell.angle_beta   90.00
_cell.angle_gamma   90.00
#
_symmetry.space_group_name_H-M   'P 1'
#
loop_
_entity.id
_entity.type
_entity.pdbx_description
1 polymer ?
#
loop_
_entity_poly.entity_id
_entity_poly.type
_entity_poly.pdbx_seq_one_letter_code
_entity_poly.pdbx_strand_id
1 'polypeptide(L)'
;MTLTPTEGTPGCGPHACEPDPTTRHITWQPATRPEQRRRVLRWTCECRPTVYYLVSAAGRGYIERTRRGHPTTQTERMSHSDTATLWEHILLGQAV
;
A
#
# COMPACT_ATOMS: atom_id res chain seq x y z
N MET A 1 -1.98 -6.20 -16.25
CA MET A 1 -1.04 -6.72 -15.24
C MET A 1 -1.82 -7.45 -14.16
N THR A 2 -1.46 -8.70 -13.85
CA THR A 2 -2.16 -9.52 -12.84
C THR A 2 -1.44 -9.39 -11.50
N LEU A 3 -2.11 -8.81 -10.49
CA LEU A 3 -1.55 -8.68 -9.15
C LEU A 3 -1.56 -10.06 -8.45
N THR A 4 -0.42 -10.74 -8.46
CA THR A 4 -0.25 -12.07 -7.83
C THR A 4 0.38 -11.89 -6.47
N PRO A 5 -0.07 -12.46 -5.34
CA PRO A 5 0.58 -12.33 -4.03
C PRO A 5 2.09 -12.67 -4.07
N THR A 6 2.96 -11.96 -3.35
CA THR A 6 4.37 -12.38 -3.23
C THR A 6 4.46 -13.34 -2.07
N GLU A 7 5.27 -14.38 -2.25
CA GLU A 7 5.85 -15.11 -1.14
C GLU A 7 6.99 -14.26 -0.53
N GLY A 8 6.87 -13.91 0.74
CA GLY A 8 7.87 -13.14 1.46
C GLY A 8 7.94 -13.58 2.90
N THR A 9 9.10 -13.41 3.53
CA THR A 9 9.22 -13.60 4.98
C THR A 9 8.49 -12.43 5.66
N PRO A 10 7.64 -12.66 6.69
CA PRO A 10 7.03 -11.59 7.46
C PRO A 10 8.09 -10.56 7.89
N GLY A 11 7.84 -9.28 7.63
CA GLY A 11 8.79 -8.20 7.92
C GLY A 11 9.82 -7.86 6.84
N CYS A 12 10.05 -8.73 5.84
CA CYS A 12 11.02 -8.50 4.76
C CYS A 12 10.34 -8.27 3.40
N GLY A 13 9.97 -7.02 3.10
CA GLY A 13 9.46 -6.57 1.79
C GLY A 13 10.38 -5.54 1.14
N PRO A 14 10.05 -5.01 -0.07
CA PRO A 14 10.79 -3.89 -0.64
C PRO A 14 10.76 -2.67 0.29
N HIS A 15 11.84 -1.88 0.28
CA HIS A 15 11.86 -0.58 0.95
C HIS A 15 11.21 0.45 0.02
N ALA A 16 10.29 1.25 0.57
CA ALA A 16 9.88 2.47 -0.11
C ALA A 16 11.02 3.48 -0.02
N CYS A 17 11.37 4.10 -1.14
CA CYS A 17 12.27 5.25 -1.15
C CYS A 17 11.67 6.39 -0.33
N GLU A 18 12.55 7.25 0.20
CA GLU A 18 12.10 8.44 0.91
C GLU A 18 11.45 9.41 -0.07
N PRO A 19 10.30 10.01 0.28
CA PRO A 19 9.64 11.00 -0.56
C PRO A 19 10.48 12.26 -0.66
N ASP A 20 10.49 12.88 -1.83
CA ASP A 20 11.09 14.19 -2.08
C ASP A 20 10.02 15.32 -2.04
N PRO A 21 10.40 16.61 -2.05
CA PRO A 21 9.44 17.72 -2.04
C PRO A 21 8.53 17.84 -3.27
N THR A 22 8.85 17.15 -4.37
CA THR A 22 8.04 17.10 -5.60
C THR A 22 7.11 15.90 -5.67
N THR A 23 7.15 15.06 -4.63
CA THR A 23 6.38 13.82 -4.52
C THR A 23 4.88 14.11 -4.52
N ARG A 24 4.14 13.31 -5.27
CA ARG A 24 2.68 13.42 -5.34
C ARG A 24 2.05 13.03 -4.01
N HIS A 25 1.17 13.88 -3.48
CA HIS A 25 0.39 13.54 -2.30
C HIS A 25 -0.78 12.61 -2.65
N ILE A 26 -0.92 11.55 -1.84
CA ILE A 26 -2.02 10.61 -1.89
C ILE A 26 -3.11 11.09 -0.93
N THR A 27 -4.37 11.02 -1.37
CA THR A 27 -5.51 11.25 -0.48
C THR A 27 -5.73 10.02 0.39
N TRP A 28 -5.46 10.17 1.68
CA TRP A 28 -5.63 9.12 2.68
C TRP A 28 -6.95 9.29 3.42
N GLN A 29 -7.69 8.20 3.55
CA GLN A 29 -8.91 8.12 4.34
C GLN A 29 -8.77 7.07 5.44
N PRO A 30 -9.53 7.16 6.54
CA PRO A 30 -9.53 6.12 7.57
C PRO A 30 -9.78 4.73 6.98
N ALA A 31 -9.04 3.73 7.45
CA ALA A 31 -9.36 2.34 7.12
C ALA A 31 -10.76 2.00 7.66
N THR A 32 -11.66 1.61 6.76
CA THR A 32 -13.01 1.18 7.10
C THR A 32 -12.98 -0.25 7.66
N ARG A 33 -14.10 -0.70 8.24
CA ARG A 33 -14.24 -2.05 8.85
C ARG A 33 -13.65 -3.15 7.96
N PRO A 34 -13.15 -4.25 8.54
CA PRO A 34 -12.53 -5.34 7.78
C PRO A 34 -13.47 -5.84 6.69
N GLU A 35 -13.02 -5.74 5.44
CA GLU A 35 -13.78 -6.18 4.27
C GLU A 35 -13.74 -7.71 4.18
N GLN A 36 -14.90 -8.30 3.84
CA GLN A 36 -14.94 -9.71 3.47
C GLN A 36 -14.03 -9.93 2.24
N ARG A 37 -13.18 -10.95 2.29
CA ARG A 37 -12.23 -11.31 1.23
C ARG A 37 -11.07 -10.32 1.03
N ARG A 38 -10.70 -9.55 2.04
CA ARG A 38 -9.43 -8.80 2.07
C ARG A 38 -8.25 -9.75 1.83
N ARG A 39 -7.43 -9.47 0.82
CA ARG A 39 -6.18 -10.19 0.52
C ARG A 39 -5.02 -9.21 0.37
N VAL A 40 -4.02 -9.34 1.25
CA VAL A 40 -2.75 -8.63 1.10
C VAL A 40 -1.96 -9.29 -0.01
N LEU A 41 -1.54 -8.51 -1.01
CA LEU A 41 -0.77 -8.99 -2.15
C LEU A 41 0.70 -8.65 -2.01
N ARG A 42 1.04 -7.46 -1.49
CA ARG A 42 2.40 -6.98 -1.24
C ARG A 42 2.44 -6.18 0.05
N TRP A 43 3.62 -6.08 0.66
CA TRP A 43 3.90 -5.16 1.76
C TRP A 43 5.32 -4.60 1.64
N THR A 44 5.56 -3.40 2.18
CA THR A 44 6.91 -2.86 2.35
C THR A 44 7.56 -3.41 3.61
N CYS A 45 8.88 -3.34 3.71
CA CYS A 45 9.60 -3.76 4.92
C CYS A 45 9.15 -2.99 6.17
N GLU A 46 9.18 -3.66 7.31
CA GLU A 46 8.81 -3.10 8.62
C GLU A 46 9.97 -2.36 9.31
N CYS A 47 11.14 -2.30 8.67
CA CYS A 47 12.30 -1.56 9.16
C CYS A 47 12.06 -0.04 9.21
N ARG A 48 11.07 0.47 8.46
CA ARG A 48 10.69 1.87 8.43
C ARG A 48 9.47 2.15 9.32
N PRO A 49 9.29 3.38 9.83
CA PRO A 49 8.14 3.74 10.66
C PRO A 49 6.78 3.62 9.96
N THR A 50 6.78 3.66 8.62
CA THR A 50 5.59 3.53 7.78
C THR A 50 5.68 2.26 6.96
N VAL A 51 4.63 1.45 7.02
CA VAL A 51 4.47 0.22 6.24
C VAL A 51 3.29 0.41 5.29
N TYR A 52 3.49 0.10 4.02
CA TYR A 52 2.46 0.11 3.00
C TYR A 52 2.07 -1.31 2.64
N TYR A 53 0.77 -1.55 2.44
CA TYR A 53 0.23 -2.82 1.98
C TYR A 53 -0.54 -2.61 0.69
N LEU A 54 -0.23 -3.41 -0.33
CA LEU A 54 -1.07 -3.55 -1.51
C LEU A 54 -2.15 -4.57 -1.21
N VAL A 55 -3.40 -4.13 -1.23
CA VAL A 55 -4.55 -4.97 -0.85
C VAL A 55 -5.52 -5.10 -2.01
N SER A 56 -6.06 -6.29 -2.19
CA SER A 56 -7.19 -6.55 -3.09
C SER A 56 -8.39 -7.05 -2.31
N ALA A 57 -9.55 -6.51 -2.65
CA ALA A 57 -10.84 -6.89 -2.08
C ALA A 57 -11.97 -6.64 -3.10
N ALA A 58 -12.94 -7.56 -3.15
CA ALA A 58 -14.09 -7.47 -4.06
C ALA A 58 -13.75 -7.13 -5.53
N GLY A 59 -12.60 -7.60 -6.04
CA GLY A 59 -12.15 -7.35 -7.42
C GLY A 59 -11.55 -5.96 -7.68
N ARG A 60 -11.33 -5.17 -6.63
CA ARG A 60 -10.63 -3.88 -6.67
C ARG A 60 -9.37 -3.92 -5.82
N GLY A 61 -8.49 -2.95 -6.04
CA GLY A 61 -7.28 -2.76 -5.25
C GLY A 61 -7.31 -1.45 -4.46
N TYR A 62 -6.52 -1.39 -3.40
CA TYR A 62 -6.22 -0.17 -2.66
C TYR A 62 -4.89 -0.32 -1.90
N ILE A 63 -4.32 0.81 -1.46
CA ILE A 63 -3.14 0.83 -0.61
C ILE A 63 -3.55 1.13 0.83
N GLU A 64 -3.09 0.33 1.78
CA GLU A 64 -3.12 0.66 3.20
C GLU A 64 -1.78 1.21 3.64
N ARG A 65 -1.80 2.16 4.56
CA ARG A 65 -0.63 2.74 5.21
C ARG A 65 -0.82 2.65 6.71
N THR A 66 0.09 1.92 7.34
CA THR A 66 0.16 1.78 8.80
C THR A 66 1.41 2.50 9.29
N ARG A 67 1.23 3.36 10.29
CA ARG A 67 2.30 4.09 10.97
C ARG A 67 2.26 3.75 12.44
N ARG A 68 3.42 3.55 13.07
CA ARG A 68 3.48 3.27 14.52
C ARG A 68 2.82 4.41 15.30
N GLY A 69 1.86 4.08 16.17
CA GLY A 69 1.13 5.05 16.99
C GLY A 69 0.00 5.82 16.29
N HIS A 70 -0.30 5.52 15.02
CA HIS A 70 -1.39 6.17 14.29
C HIS A 70 -2.43 5.16 13.77
N PRO A 71 -3.70 5.56 13.60
CA PRO A 71 -4.69 4.74 12.93
C PRO A 71 -4.24 4.38 11.50
N THR A 72 -4.58 3.15 11.07
CA THR A 72 -4.33 2.74 9.69
C THR A 72 -5.21 3.57 8.75
N THR A 73 -4.58 4.09 7.69
CA THR A 73 -5.24 4.83 6.62
C THR A 73 -5.18 4.04 5.32
N GLN A 74 -6.08 4.30 4.40
CA GLN A 74 -6.14 3.64 3.11
C GLN A 74 -6.45 4.64 2.00
N THR A 75 -6.22 4.26 0.74
CA THR A 75 -6.68 5.01 -0.43
C THR A 75 -8.16 4.71 -0.73
N GLU A 76 -8.70 5.39 -1.73
CA GLU A 76 -9.93 4.92 -2.38
C GLU A 76 -9.69 3.57 -3.09
N ARG A 77 -10.80 2.90 -3.46
CA ARG A 77 -10.76 1.63 -4.19
C ARG A 77 -10.60 1.94 -5.67
N MET A 78 -9.57 1.39 -6.28
CA MET A 78 -9.23 1.64 -7.67
C MET A 78 -9.22 0.34 -8.48
N SER A 79 -9.03 0.46 -9.79
CA SER A 79 -8.73 -0.70 -10.64
C SER A 79 -7.42 -1.36 -10.19
N HIS A 80 -7.24 -2.65 -10.49
CA HIS A 80 -5.99 -3.34 -10.17
C HIS A 80 -4.78 -2.72 -10.88
N SER A 81 -4.95 -2.20 -12.10
CA SER A 81 -3.88 -1.50 -12.81
C SER A 81 -3.48 -0.21 -12.10
N ASP A 82 -4.44 0.64 -11.72
CA ASP A 82 -4.13 1.91 -11.05
C ASP A 82 -3.49 1.67 -9.68
N THR A 83 -3.95 0.62 -8.98
CA THR A 83 -3.38 0.23 -7.69
C THR A 83 -1.95 -0.29 -7.85
N ALA A 84 -1.66 -1.04 -8.91
CA ALA A 84 -0.29 -1.50 -9.22
C ALA A 84 0.64 -0.31 -9.51
N THR A 85 0.19 0.63 -10.34
CA THR A 85 0.95 1.85 -10.64
C THR A 85 1.20 2.69 -9.38
N LEU A 86 0.18 2.86 -8.53
CA LEU A 86 0.34 3.60 -7.28
C LEU A 86 1.33 2.91 -6.34
N TRP A 87 1.29 1.57 -6.27
CA TRP A 87 2.25 0.79 -5.49
C TRP A 87 3.69 1.05 -5.96
N GLU A 88 3.94 1.01 -7.28
CA GLU A 88 5.26 1.31 -7.84
C GLU A 88 5.71 2.73 -7.52
N HIS A 89 4.83 3.73 -7.66
CA HIS A 89 5.15 5.11 -7.28
C HIS A 89 5.49 5.25 -5.79
N ILE A 90 4.80 4.53 -4.90
CA ILE A 90 5.15 4.53 -3.47
C ILE A 90 6.53 3.91 -3.25
N LEU A 91 6.84 2.79 -3.90
CA LEU A 91 8.15 2.15 -3.78
C LEU A 91 9.27 3.08 -4.26
N LEU A 92 9.02 3.84 -5.32
CA LEU A 92 9.97 4.80 -5.89
C LEU A 92 10.01 6.14 -5.14
N GLY A 93 9.20 6.34 -4.09
CA GLY A 93 9.11 7.60 -3.36
C GLY A 93 8.41 8.72 -4.14
N GLN A 94 7.72 8.39 -5.23
CA GLN A 94 7.02 9.33 -6.11
C GLN A 94 5.57 9.62 -5.66
N ALA A 95 5.05 8.88 -4.68
CA ALA A 95 3.74 9.14 -4.08
C ALA A 95 3.72 8.87 -2.55
N VAL A 96 3.09 9.74 -1.74
CA VAL A 96 3.08 9.66 -0.25
C VAL A 96 1.77 10.05 0.44
#